data_AF-A0A7C9ANL4-F1
#
_entry.id   AF-A0A7C9ANL4-F1
#
_cell.length_a   1.000
_cell.length_b   1.000
_cell.length_c   1.000
_cell.angle_alpha   90.00
_cell.angle_beta   90.00
_cell.angle_gamma   90.00
#
_symmetry.space_group_name_H-M   'P 1'
#
loop_
_entity.id
_entity.type
_entity.pdbx_description
1 polymer ?
#
loop_
_entity_poly.entity_id
_entity_poly.type
_entity_poly.pdbx_seq_one_letter_code
_entity_poly.pdbx_strand_id
1 'polypeptide(L)'
;MRTINEDDHLSNDPPSDDTKQAWLREDARLFLQIRNFVDTEVIGLINHCEFMKELMYYLDLLYSGQGNISRIYEVCRAFYHAEKEGKSLIAHLMDFKKTYEELICFYHSVLISKYNRNSDNK
;
A
#
# COMPACT_ATOMS: atom_id res chain seq x y z
N MET A 1 17.54 -35.48 -1.50
CA MET A 1 16.62 -34.34 -1.71
C MET A 1 17.39 -33.30 -2.51
N ARG A 2 16.99 -33.00 -3.75
CA ARG A 2 17.59 -31.88 -4.48
C ARG A 2 17.03 -30.60 -3.87
N THR A 3 17.86 -29.87 -3.14
CA THR A 3 17.62 -28.45 -2.91
C THR A 3 17.61 -27.80 -4.28
N ILE A 4 16.42 -27.47 -4.79
CA ILE A 4 16.30 -26.49 -5.87
C ILE A 4 17.03 -25.27 -5.32
N ASN A 5 18.07 -24.82 -6.02
CA ASN A 5 18.87 -23.70 -5.56
C ASN A 5 17.93 -22.49 -5.50
N GLU A 6 17.60 -21.99 -4.31
CA GLU A 6 16.59 -20.93 -4.15
C GLU A 6 16.98 -19.65 -4.93
N ASP A 7 18.28 -19.45 -5.14
CA ASP A 7 18.86 -18.41 -5.99
C ASP A 7 18.43 -18.49 -7.47
N ASP A 8 17.97 -19.66 -7.93
CA ASP A 8 17.52 -19.88 -9.31
C ASP A 8 16.31 -18.99 -9.65
N HIS A 9 15.36 -18.87 -8.72
CA HIS A 9 14.15 -18.05 -8.88
C HIS A 9 14.43 -16.54 -8.83
N LEU A 10 15.57 -16.13 -8.26
CA LEU A 10 15.94 -14.72 -8.12
C LEU A 10 16.51 -14.13 -9.41
N SER A 11 17.09 -14.97 -10.29
CA SER A 11 17.87 -14.50 -11.44
C SER A 11 17.49 -15.15 -12.77
N ASN A 12 16.92 -16.35 -12.76
CA ASN A 12 16.69 -17.12 -13.97
C ASN A 12 15.21 -17.06 -14.40
N ASP A 13 15.01 -17.20 -15.71
CA ASP A 13 13.68 -17.31 -16.30
C ASP A 13 13.15 -18.75 -16.15
N PRO A 14 11.82 -18.95 -16.20
CA PRO A 14 11.24 -20.28 -16.08
C PRO A 14 11.83 -21.26 -17.11
N PRO A 15 12.21 -22.48 -16.71
CA PRO A 15 12.76 -23.47 -17.63
C PRO A 15 11.72 -23.88 -18.68
N SER A 16 12.19 -24.33 -19.84
CA SER A 16 11.33 -24.75 -20.96
C SER A 16 11.06 -26.26 -21.01
N ASP A 17 11.65 -27.03 -20.10
CA ASP A 17 11.56 -28.49 -20.05
C ASP A 17 10.42 -28.98 -19.14
N ASP A 18 10.36 -30.28 -18.91
CA ASP A 18 9.35 -30.94 -18.09
C ASP A 18 9.36 -30.45 -16.62
N THR A 19 10.40 -29.75 -16.17
CA THR A 19 10.49 -29.20 -14.81
C THR A 19 9.75 -27.87 -14.65
N LYS A 20 9.31 -27.24 -15.75
CA LYS A 20 8.63 -25.94 -15.77
C LYS A 20 7.48 -25.82 -14.77
N GLN A 21 6.61 -26.83 -14.68
CA GLN A 21 5.44 -26.76 -13.80
C GLN A 21 5.81 -26.79 -12.32
N ALA A 22 6.82 -27.59 -11.95
CA ALA A 22 7.32 -27.63 -10.59
C ALA A 22 8.01 -26.31 -10.22
N TRP A 23 8.77 -25.76 -11.16
CA TRP A 23 9.43 -24.46 -11.03
C TRP A 23 8.42 -23.33 -10.82
N LEU A 24 7.38 -23.21 -11.67
CA LEU A 24 6.36 -22.16 -11.56
C LEU A 24 5.59 -22.22 -10.23
N ARG A 25 5.32 -23.42 -9.72
CA ARG A 25 4.65 -23.59 -8.42
C ARG A 25 5.52 -23.06 -7.29
N GLU A 26 6.82 -23.33 -7.34
CA GLU A 26 7.77 -22.89 -6.34
C GLU A 26 7.98 -21.37 -6.41
N ASP A 27 8.12 -20.81 -7.61
CA ASP A 27 8.23 -19.37 -7.84
C ASP A 27 7.03 -18.60 -7.26
N ALA A 28 5.81 -19.06 -7.57
CA ALA A 28 4.58 -18.46 -7.05
C ALA A 28 4.48 -18.55 -5.52
N ARG A 29 4.98 -19.65 -4.91
CA ARG A 29 5.02 -19.81 -3.45
C ARG A 29 5.93 -18.75 -2.83
N LEU A 30 7.14 -18.59 -3.36
CA LEU A 30 8.11 -17.61 -2.88
C LEU A 30 7.57 -16.19 -3.07
N PHE A 31 6.95 -15.90 -4.23
CA PHE A 31 6.36 -14.60 -4.54
C PHE A 31 5.29 -14.21 -3.52
N LEU A 32 4.36 -15.13 -3.24
CA LEU A 32 3.30 -14.91 -2.25
C LEU A 32 3.85 -14.74 -0.84
N GLN A 33 4.90 -15.47 -0.47
CA GLN A 33 5.55 -15.30 0.82
C GLN A 33 6.09 -13.88 0.99
N ILE A 34 6.87 -13.39 0.03
CA ILE A 34 7.42 -12.02 0.10
C ILE A 34 6.29 -10.99 0.07
N ARG A 35 5.31 -11.14 -0.83
CA ARG A 35 4.16 -10.23 -0.91
C ARG A 35 3.40 -10.11 0.41
N ASN A 36 3.32 -11.17 1.20
CA ASN A 36 2.67 -11.14 2.51
C ASN A 36 3.43 -10.35 3.58
N PHE A 37 4.73 -10.10 3.40
CA PHE A 37 5.56 -9.30 4.31
C PHE A 37 5.69 -7.84 3.88
N VAL A 38 5.20 -7.49 2.68
CA VAL A 38 5.29 -6.15 2.12
C VAL A 38 4.05 -5.33 2.51
N ASP A 39 4.26 -4.07 2.90
CA ASP A 39 3.17 -3.14 3.24
C ASP A 39 2.16 -3.02 2.10
N THR A 40 0.87 -2.89 2.46
CA THR A 40 -0.24 -2.85 1.50
C THR A 40 -0.12 -1.70 0.48
N GLU A 41 0.54 -0.60 0.85
CA GLU A 41 0.84 0.52 -0.04
C GLU A 41 1.87 0.16 -1.12
N VAL A 42 2.81 -0.73 -0.81
CA VAL A 42 3.84 -1.21 -1.74
C VAL A 42 3.30 -2.34 -2.63
N ILE A 43 2.27 -3.08 -2.19
CA ILE A 43 1.60 -4.11 -3.00
C ILE A 43 1.11 -3.54 -4.34
N GLY A 44 0.58 -2.31 -4.35
CA GLY A 44 0.14 -1.63 -5.57
C GLY A 44 1.27 -1.44 -6.59
N LEU A 45 2.50 -1.26 -6.13
CA LEU A 45 3.67 -1.05 -6.96
C LEU A 45 4.22 -2.35 -7.55
N ILE A 46 4.08 -3.48 -6.86
CA ILE A 46 4.63 -4.78 -7.28
C ILE A 46 3.61 -5.69 -7.99
N ASN A 47 2.36 -5.26 -8.15
CA ASN A 47 1.30 -6.07 -8.78
C ASN A 47 1.53 -6.41 -10.25
N HIS A 48 2.46 -5.72 -10.92
CA HIS A 48 2.79 -5.97 -12.32
C HIS A 48 3.88 -7.05 -12.48
N CYS A 49 4.50 -7.51 -11.39
CA CYS A 49 5.51 -8.56 -11.42
C CYS A 49 4.82 -9.94 -11.53
N GLU A 50 5.24 -10.74 -12.50
CA GLU A 50 4.74 -12.11 -12.68
C GLU A 50 5.64 -13.15 -12.00
N PHE A 51 6.95 -12.87 -11.91
CA PHE A 51 7.95 -13.81 -11.37
C PHE A 51 8.77 -13.22 -10.22
N MET A 52 9.35 -14.10 -9.40
CA MET A 52 10.22 -13.71 -8.28
C MET A 52 11.40 -12.85 -8.74
N LYS A 53 12.04 -13.18 -9.86
CA LYS A 53 13.11 -12.39 -10.49
C LYS A 53 12.70 -10.94 -10.73
N GLU A 54 11.50 -10.71 -11.24
CA GLU A 54 10.99 -9.36 -11.54
C GLU A 54 10.69 -8.59 -10.27
N LEU A 55 10.08 -9.26 -9.28
CA LEU A 55 9.83 -8.69 -7.95
C LEU A 55 11.15 -8.26 -7.30
N MET A 56 12.16 -9.12 -7.31
CA MET A 56 13.46 -8.85 -6.71
C MET A 56 14.22 -7.74 -7.44
N TYR A 57 14.19 -7.74 -8.77
CA TYR A 57 14.75 -6.65 -9.57
C TYR A 57 14.07 -5.31 -9.28
N TYR A 58 12.74 -5.30 -9.12
CA TYR A 58 12.00 -4.09 -8.83
C TYR A 58 12.22 -3.59 -7.40
N LEU A 59 12.25 -4.50 -6.42
CA LEU A 59 12.61 -4.18 -5.04
C LEU A 59 14.04 -3.65 -4.96
N ASP A 60 14.98 -4.27 -5.67
CA ASP A 60 16.33 -3.73 -5.78
C ASP A 60 16.28 -2.32 -6.37
N LEU A 61 15.63 -2.09 -7.50
CA LEU A 61 15.50 -0.74 -8.08
C LEU A 61 14.91 0.30 -7.10
N LEU A 62 13.85 -0.07 -6.36
CA LEU A 62 13.21 0.81 -5.38
C LEU A 62 14.15 1.15 -4.22
N TYR A 63 14.89 0.15 -3.72
CA TYR A 63 15.61 0.22 -2.44
C TYR A 63 17.14 0.31 -2.56
N SER A 64 17.74 0.06 -3.73
CA SER A 64 19.20 0.00 -3.98
C SER A 64 19.81 1.33 -4.41
N GLY A 65 19.00 2.31 -4.79
CA GLY A 65 19.47 3.67 -5.05
C GLY A 65 20.11 4.29 -3.79
N GLN A 66 21.38 4.68 -3.89
CA GLN A 66 22.09 5.34 -2.78
C GLN A 66 21.35 6.64 -2.41
N GLY A 67 20.80 6.67 -1.20
CA GLY A 67 19.98 7.78 -0.71
C GLY A 67 18.46 7.54 -0.82
N ASN A 68 17.96 6.48 -1.44
CA ASN A 68 16.50 6.21 -1.48
C ASN A 68 15.96 5.87 -0.11
N ILE A 69 16.59 4.96 0.64
CA ILE A 69 16.15 4.64 2.01
C ILE A 69 16.27 5.87 2.92
N SER A 70 17.38 6.60 2.84
CA SER A 70 17.59 7.83 3.61
C SER A 70 16.59 8.91 3.23
N ARG A 71 16.25 9.04 1.94
CA ARG A 71 15.27 10.00 1.42
C ARG A 71 13.84 9.63 1.77
N ILE A 72 13.48 8.35 1.66
CA ILE A 72 12.19 7.81 2.14
C ILE A 72 12.07 8.13 3.63
N TYR A 73 13.11 7.82 4.41
CA TYR A 73 13.14 8.12 5.83
C TYR A 73 13.04 9.63 6.12
N GLU A 74 13.74 10.49 5.39
CA GLU A 74 13.63 11.96 5.51
C GLU A 74 12.23 12.47 5.16
N VAL A 75 11.63 11.97 4.08
CA VAL A 75 10.28 12.35 3.62
C VAL A 75 9.23 11.89 4.62
N CYS A 76 9.29 10.64 5.07
CA CYS A 76 8.41 10.13 6.12
C CYS A 76 8.60 10.93 7.41
N ARG A 77 9.85 11.18 7.83
CA ARG A 77 10.14 12.00 9.01
C ARG A 77 9.53 13.40 8.86
N ALA A 78 9.77 14.09 7.75
CA ALA A 78 9.25 15.43 7.51
C ALA A 78 7.71 15.46 7.46
N PHE A 79 7.07 14.43 6.92
CA PHE A 79 5.61 14.33 6.85
C PHE A 79 4.99 14.05 8.22
N TYR A 80 5.51 13.07 8.97
CA TYR A 80 4.97 12.71 10.28
C TYR A 80 5.34 13.70 11.39
N HIS A 81 6.47 14.41 11.26
CA HIS A 81 6.88 15.48 12.19
C HIS A 81 6.50 16.87 11.69
N ALA A 82 5.73 16.98 10.61
CA ALA A 82 5.17 18.28 10.21
C ALA A 82 4.24 18.75 11.33
N GLU A 83 4.56 19.88 11.95
CA GLU A 83 3.74 20.51 12.97
C GLU A 83 3.31 21.90 12.54
N LYS A 84 2.06 22.25 12.84
CA LYS A 84 1.51 23.59 12.70
C LYS A 84 0.87 23.98 14.02
N GLU A 85 1.24 25.15 14.55
CA GLU A 85 0.71 25.68 15.83
C GLU A 85 0.88 24.70 17.02
N GLY A 86 1.99 23.94 17.03
CA GLY A 86 2.28 22.97 18.10
C GLY A 86 1.44 21.69 18.03
N LYS A 87 0.71 21.47 16.93
CA LYS A 87 -0.02 20.22 16.64
C LYS A 87 0.58 19.54 15.42
N SER A 88 0.69 18.21 15.45
CA SER A 88 1.07 17.44 14.26
C SER A 88 0.06 17.65 13.12
N LEU A 89 0.54 17.57 11.89
CA LEU A 89 -0.30 17.70 10.68
C LEU A 89 -1.41 16.65 10.67
N ILE A 90 -1.11 15.43 11.14
CA ILE A 90 -2.08 14.35 11.36
C ILE A 90 -3.20 14.82 12.31
N ALA A 91 -2.85 15.41 13.45
CA ALA A 91 -3.84 15.93 14.40
C ALA A 91 -4.70 17.04 13.78
N HIS A 92 -4.09 17.94 13.01
CA HIS A 92 -4.81 18.99 12.27
C HIS A 92 -5.80 18.40 11.24
N LEU A 93 -5.41 17.36 10.49
CA LEU A 93 -6.27 16.69 9.53
C LEU A 93 -7.42 15.94 10.21
N MET A 94 -7.17 15.32 11.37
CA MET A 94 -8.22 14.68 12.16
C MET A 94 -9.22 15.71 12.72
N ASP A 95 -8.74 16.83 13.25
CA ASP A 95 -9.60 17.93 13.73
C ASP A 95 -10.48 18.44 12.58
N PHE A 96 -9.90 18.67 11.40
CA PHE A 96 -10.64 19.07 10.20
C PHE A 96 -11.70 18.04 9.80
N LYS A 97 -11.32 16.76 9.71
CA LYS A 97 -12.25 15.68 9.36
C LYS A 97 -13.45 15.64 10.31
N LYS A 98 -13.20 15.77 11.61
CA LYS A 98 -14.25 15.80 12.64
C LYS A 98 -15.21 16.97 12.41
N THR A 99 -14.71 18.19 12.22
CA THR A 99 -15.56 19.36 11.96
C THR A 99 -16.35 19.22 10.65
N TYR A 100 -15.76 18.61 9.63
CA TYR A 100 -16.43 18.33 8.36
C TYR A 100 -17.56 17.31 8.53
N GLU A 101 -17.36 16.24 9.30
CA GLU A 101 -18.39 15.25 9.62
C GLU A 101 -19.55 15.88 10.42
N GLU A 102 -19.23 16.73 11.41
CA GLU A 102 -20.24 17.49 12.16
C GLU A 102 -21.07 18.41 11.24
N LEU A 103 -20.42 19.10 10.30
CA LEU A 103 -21.09 19.93 9.31
C LEU A 103 -22.06 19.11 8.44
N ILE A 104 -21.64 17.93 7.98
CA ILE A 104 -22.52 17.01 7.23
C ILE A 104 -23.73 16.60 8.08
N CYS A 105 -23.53 16.25 9.36
CA CYS A 105 -24.63 15.93 10.28
C CYS A 105 -25.61 17.10 10.43
N PHE A 106 -25.13 18.33 10.51
CA PHE A 106 -25.98 19.53 10.54
C PHE A 106 -26.79 19.70 9.25
N TYR A 107 -26.18 19.52 8.08
CA TYR A 107 -26.92 19.61 6.81
C TYR A 107 -28.01 18.53 6.72
N HIS A 108 -27.71 17.31 7.13
CA HIS A 108 -28.70 16.23 7.18
C HIS A 108 -29.86 16.54 8.12
N SER A 109 -29.59 17.04 9.35
CA SER A 109 -30.65 17.36 10.32
C SER A 109 -31.55 18.50 9.85
N VAL A 110 -30.99 19.52 9.18
CA VAL A 110 -31.76 20.62 8.60
C VAL A 110 -32.62 20.15 7.42
N LEU A 111 -32.10 19.28 6.56
CA LEU A 111 -32.86 18.70 5.45
C LEU A 111 -34.04 17.85 5.94
N ILE A 112 -33.81 16.97 6.93
CA ILE A 112 -34.86 16.15 7.56
C ILE A 112 -35.93 17.05 8.19
N SER A 113 -35.51 18.09 8.92
CA SER A 113 -36.43 19.04 9.56
C SER A 113 -37.28 19.84 8.58
N LYS A 114 -36.75 20.12 7.37
CA LYS A 114 -37.51 20.76 6.28
C LYS A 114 -38.48 19.78 5.63
N TYR A 115 -38.07 18.54 5.42
CA TYR A 115 -38.93 17.49 4.86
C TYR A 115 -40.13 17.20 5.77
N ASN A 116 -39.91 17.01 7.07
CA ASN A 116 -40.98 16.73 8.04
C ASN A 116 -41.99 17.88 8.13
N ARG A 117 -41.52 19.14 8.19
CA ARG A 117 -42.41 20.32 8.17
C ARG A 117 -43.27 20.43 6.91
N ASN A 118 -42.77 19.98 5.76
CA ASN A 118 -43.53 20.00 4.51
C ASN A 118 -44.51 18.82 4.41
N SER A 119 -44.28 17.74 5.14
CA SER A 119 -45.20 16.61 5.29
C SER A 119 -46.37 16.94 6.21
N ASP A 120 -46.11 17.64 7.32
CA ASP A 120 -47.14 17.99 8.31
C ASP A 120 -48.10 19.10 7.84
N ASN A 121 -47.68 19.89 6.84
CA ASN A 121 -48.47 20.98 6.25
C ASN A 121 -49.31 20.55 5.02
N LYS A 122 -49.47 19.23 4.80
CA LYS A 122 -50.18 18.66 3.65
C LYS A 122 -51.36 17.81 4.10
#